data_AF-A0A7X6ARK1-F1
#
_entry.id   AF-A0A7X6ARK1-F1
#
_cell.length_a   1.000
_cell.length_b   1.000
_cell.length_c   1.000
_cell.angle_alpha   90.00
_cell.angle_beta   90.00
_cell.angle_gamma   90.00
#
_symmetry.space_group_name_H-M   'P 1'
#
loop_
_entity.id
_entity.type
_entity.pdbx_description
1 polymer ?
#
loop_
_entity_poly.entity_id
_entity_poly.type
_entity_poly.pdbx_seq_one_letter_code
_entity_poly.pdbx_strand_id
1 'polypeptide(L)' 'GARPVRMTAAAHDGAVALVSHVPQLLASTLLSQAAAQDGVMDLAAGSFRDLTRVASSSPEMWTQLLLA' A
#
# COMPACT_ATOMS: atom_id res chain seq x y z
N GLY A 1 14.63 17.17 11.74
CA GLY A 1 14.98 17.71 10.41
C GLY A 1 14.96 16.61 9.38
N ALA A 2 14.93 16.93 8.08
CA ALA A 2 14.96 15.94 7.00
C ALA A 2 16.40 15.61 6.57
N ARG A 3 16.64 14.37 6.11
CA ARG A 3 17.92 13.92 5.55
C ARG A 3 17.75 13.63 4.04
N PRO A 4 18.19 14.51 3.13
CA PRO A 4 18.04 14.27 1.71
C PRO A 4 18.94 13.11 1.25
N VAL A 5 18.44 12.31 0.32
CA VAL A 5 19.18 11.23 -0.34
C VAL A 5 19.15 11.49 -1.83
N ARG A 6 20.32 11.54 -2.48
CA ARG A 6 20.44 11.73 -3.94
C ARG A 6 20.48 10.38 -4.63
N MET A 7 19.74 10.25 -5.72
CA MET A 7 19.70 9.07 -6.57
C MET A 7 19.20 9.45 -7.98
N THR A 8 19.34 8.55 -8.95
CA THR A 8 18.72 8.71 -10.27
C THR A 8 17.22 8.41 -10.19
N ALA A 9 16.44 8.90 -11.16
CA ALA A 9 15.01 8.61 -11.25
C ALA A 9 14.73 7.10 -11.30
N ALA A 10 15.46 6.36 -12.14
CA ALA A 10 15.28 4.90 -12.24
C ALA A 10 15.56 4.16 -10.92
N ALA A 11 16.59 4.58 -10.17
CA ALA A 11 16.88 3.98 -8.87
C ALA A 11 15.82 4.33 -7.82
N HIS A 12 15.29 5.55 -7.86
CA HIS A 12 14.16 5.98 -7.04
C HIS A 12 12.93 5.13 -7.32
N ASP A 13 12.53 5.00 -8.58
CA ASP A 13 11.28 4.31 -8.95
C ASP A 13 11.34 2.82 -8.61
N GLY A 14 12.49 2.17 -8.84
CA GLY A 14 12.71 0.79 -8.41
C GLY A 14 12.63 0.62 -6.89
N ALA A 15 13.23 1.53 -6.12
CA ALA A 15 13.17 1.48 -4.66
C ALA A 15 11.74 1.74 -4.13
N VAL A 16 11.07 2.77 -4.64
CA VAL A 16 9.71 3.17 -4.23
C VAL A 16 8.69 2.12 -4.65
N ALA A 17 8.85 1.47 -5.81
CA ALA A 17 8.01 0.35 -6.20
C ALA A 17 8.00 -0.76 -5.13
N LEU A 18 9.18 -1.11 -4.61
CA LEU A 18 9.32 -2.17 -3.60
C LEU A 18 8.85 -1.75 -2.21
N VAL A 19 9.20 -0.55 -1.74
CA VAL A 19 8.95 -0.13 -0.34
C VAL A 19 7.64 0.64 -0.15
N SER A 20 6.95 1.00 -1.24
CA SER A 20 5.71 1.79 -1.22
C SER A 20 4.61 1.17 -2.07
N HIS A 21 4.84 0.99 -3.38
CA HIS A 21 3.77 0.57 -4.30
C HIS A 21 3.28 -0.85 -4.06
N VAL A 22 4.20 -1.82 -3.94
CA VAL A 22 3.86 -3.22 -3.68
C VAL A 22 3.14 -3.38 -2.32
N PRO A 23 3.64 -2.82 -1.20
CA PRO A 23 2.91 -2.84 0.07
C PRO A 23 1.50 -2.26 -0.02
N GLN A 24 1.32 -1.14 -0.74
CA GLN A 24 -0.01 -0.58 -0.95
C GLN A 24 -0.93 -1.56 -1.69
N LEU A 25 -0.46 -2.14 -2.79
CA LEU A 25 -1.25 -3.07 -3.59
C LEU A 25 -1.69 -4.28 -2.74
N LEU A 26 -0.76 -4.85 -1.97
CA LEU A 26 -1.06 -5.96 -1.06
C LEU A 26 -2.10 -5.58 0.01
N ALA A 27 -1.94 -4.40 0.63
CA ALA A 27 -2.87 -3.89 1.63
C ALA A 27 -4.29 -3.71 1.05
N SER A 28 -4.39 -3.06 -0.11
CA SER A 28 -5.66 -2.82 -0.80
C SER A 28 -6.35 -4.10 -1.24
N THR A 29 -5.59 -5.04 -1.84
CA THR A 29 -6.13 -6.34 -2.26
C THR A 29 -6.60 -7.14 -1.05
N LEU A 30 -5.79 -7.24 0.01
CA LEU A 30 -6.15 -7.99 1.21
C LEU A 30 -7.41 -7.43 1.88
N LEU A 31 -7.49 -6.11 2.06
CA LEU A 31 -8.65 -5.46 2.65
C LEU A 31 -9.91 -5.70 1.82
N SER A 32 -9.80 -5.59 0.49
CA SER A 32 -10.92 -5.84 -0.42
C SER A 32 -11.42 -7.29 -0.33
N GLN A 33 -10.51 -8.27 -0.28
CA GLN A 33 -10.87 -9.68 -0.16
C GLN A 33 -11.49 -10.02 1.21
N ALA A 34 -11.02 -9.40 2.29
CA ALA A 34 -11.58 -9.59 3.63
C ALA A 34 -12.97 -8.95 3.76
N ALA A 35 -13.16 -7.75 3.20
CA ALA A 35 -14.45 -7.04 3.23
C ALA A 35 -15.53 -7.73 2.38
N ALA A 36 -15.15 -8.57 1.42
CA ALA A 36 -16.07 -9.35 0.59
C ALA A 36 -16.60 -10.63 1.26
N GLN A 37 -16.12 -10.97 2.46
CA GLN A 37 -16.48 -12.18 3.18
C GLN A 37 -17.17 -11.86 4.51
N ASP A 38 -18.38 -12.39 4.69
CA ASP A 38 -19.17 -12.17 5.90
C ASP A 38 -18.45 -12.68 7.15
N GLY A 39 -18.44 -11.86 8.21
CA GLY A 39 -17.85 -12.20 9.52
C GLY A 39 -16.32 -12.19 9.60
N VAL A 40 -15.59 -12.04 8.47
CA VAL A 40 -14.12 -12.01 8.49
C VAL A 40 -13.59 -10.74 9.17
N MET A 41 -14.23 -9.60 8.91
CA MET A 41 -13.83 -8.32 9.49
C MET A 41 -14.00 -8.27 11.01
N ASP A 42 -14.92 -9.05 11.58
CA ASP A 42 -15.12 -9.14 13.04
C ASP A 42 -13.95 -9.82 13.76
N LEU A 43 -13.17 -10.63 13.03
CA LEU A 43 -11.96 -11.30 13.53
C LEU A 43 -10.69 -10.47 13.30
N ALA A 44 -10.79 -9.32 12.62
CA ALA A 44 -9.63 -8.49 12.30
C ALA A 44 -8.99 -7.92 13.57
N ALA A 45 -7.73 -8.25 13.80
CA ALA A 45 -6.94 -7.81 14.95
C ALA A 45 -5.88 -6.75 14.55
N GLY A 46 -4.99 -6.41 15.49
CA GLY A 46 -3.96 -5.38 15.31
C GLY A 46 -3.09 -5.59 14.06
N SER A 47 -2.58 -6.80 13.86
CA SER A 47 -1.71 -7.12 12.71
C SER A 47 -2.40 -6.91 11.36
N PHE A 48 -3.69 -7.27 11.24
CA PHE A 48 -4.47 -7.02 10.04
C PHE A 48 -4.67 -5.51 9.83
N ARG A 49 -5.04 -4.79 10.89
CA ARG A 49 -5.23 -3.33 10.84
C ARG A 49 -3.94 -2.61 10.45
N ASP A 50 -2.79 -3.04 10.96
CA ASP A 50 -1.49 -2.44 10.65
C ASP A 50 -1.09 -2.66 9.19
N LEU A 51 -1.27 -3.89 8.70
CA LEU A 51 -0.98 -4.24 7.31
C LEU A 51 -1.89 -3.51 6.33
N THR A 52 -3.19 -3.41 6.65
CA THR A 52 -4.19 -2.78 5.76
C THR A 52 -4.36 -1.27 5.99
N ARG A 53 -3.67 -0.66 6.97
CA ARG A 53 -3.81 0.76 7.32
C ARG A 53 -3.64 1.71 6.13
N VAL A 54 -2.75 1.37 5.19
CA VAL A 54 -2.45 2.21 4.03
C VAL A 54 -3.50 2.09 2.90
N ALA A 55 -4.35 1.05 2.94
CA ALA A 55 -5.37 0.80 1.93
C ALA A 55 -6.47 1.88 1.87
N SER A 56 -6.61 2.74 2.88
CA SER A 56 -7.56 3.85 2.89
C SER A 56 -7.13 5.07 2.05
N SER A 57 -6.02 4.97 1.31
CA SER A 57 -5.51 6.04 0.45
C SER A 57 -6.29 6.14 -0.88
N SER A 58 -6.23 7.29 -1.57
CA SER A 58 -6.96 7.53 -2.82
C SER A 58 -6.65 6.47 -3.91
N PRO A 59 -7.66 5.72 -4.39
CA PRO A 59 -7.50 4.76 -5.48
C PRO A 59 -7.04 5.42 -6.79
N GLU A 60 -7.47 6.64 -7.07
CA GLU A 60 -7.15 7.36 -8.31
C GLU A 60 -5.66 7.69 -8.36
N MET A 61 -5.11 8.21 -7.26
CA MET A 61 -3.68 8.49 -7.14
C MET A 61 -2.84 7.22 -7.30
N TRP A 62 -3.24 6.13 -6.65
CA TRP A 62 -2.51 4.88 -6.73
C TRP A 62 -2.57 4.24 -8.11
N THR A 63 -3.70 4.38 -8.81
CA THR A 63 -3.81 3.95 -10.22
C THR A 63 -2.82 4.72 -11.10
N GLN A 64 -2.68 6.03 -10.91
CA GLN A 64 -1.69 6.83 -11.65
C GLN A 64 -0.26 6.41 -11.35
N LEU A 65 0.09 6.16 -10.08
CA LEU A 65 1.44 5.74 -9.68
C LEU A 65 1.81 4.33 -10.15
N LEU A 66 0.83 3.42 -10.26
CA LEU A 66 1.06 2.04 -10.68
C LEU A 66 1.12 1.87 -12.21
N LEU A 67 0.49 2.78 -12.96
CA LEU A 67 0.44 2.75 -14.43
C LEU A 67 1.41 3.73 -15.11
N ALA A 68 2.15 4.51 -14.32
CA ALA A 68 3.21 5.40 -14.81
C ALA A 68 4.44 4.60 -15.24
#